data_AF-A0A1X1BJM7-F1
#
_entry.id   AF-A0A1X1BJM7-F1
#
_cell.length_a   1.000
_cell.length_b   1.000
_cell.length_c   1.000
_cell.angle_alpha   90.00
_cell.angle_beta   90.00
_cell.angle_gamma   90.00
#
_symmetry.space_group_name_H-M   'P 1'
#
loop_
_entity.id
_entity.type
_entity.pdbx_description
1 polymer ?
#
loop_
_entity_poly.entity_id
_entity_poly.type
_entity_poly.pdbx_seq_one_letter_code
_entity_poly.pdbx_strand_id
1 'polypeptide(L)'
;MRRSSKALIIETGSYQSENEARGSFSRCETATTSITSLLSFPGRRLTSRSFSSVSCVNSESGTILGGSEFSRILLELHAAFPTDFSVIEKLDLLELCYDNKVLHHKEIAVLTLELWKNIGHLKQCDISRCHKLFKDIGDELCAVKEGRREPLKLYEDQFHWDLTMLHNHVLSPTLEQYRKKQDLIQSLKVTLERAANGTLHTFGSCENGLWVRGSDVDMCLEIPNCNHKRQWLSKLNLIRSTLSNSDIISHISIISAKVPIAKLYNRDNHNFCDISINNTVALNNTRFVKAMTRLDFRVVKLARFIKYWATCRCINNRSQGTLSSYTLILQLFYFMQNRSPPILPLFKDIETSIEGSDDEERTSFMTDSSDIFAKCDYLQQNTESITELLFDFFRFYSDKRFQGGRRGATVDLYTNEIAENNLGVLVMKCPITGKNVNPFTIRMWQSIYREFKRVDDCINDQRPVSQICIKATKPPLEKEAELQRSHSLMIRHIVLAACGQKQKNRSKSVLKRT
;
A
#
# COMPACT_ATOMS: atom_id res chain seq x y z
N MET A 1 23.13 -15.23 44.09
CA MET A 1 23.12 -15.12 45.56
C MET A 1 23.45 -13.69 45.96
N ARG A 2 22.57 -13.03 46.76
CA ARG A 2 22.84 -12.00 47.81
C ARG A 2 23.82 -10.85 47.48
N ARG A 3 23.52 -9.55 47.59
CA ARG A 3 22.85 -8.69 48.62
C ARG A 3 22.69 -7.30 47.97
N SER A 4 21.55 -6.60 47.98
CA SER A 4 20.90 -5.80 49.05
C SER A 4 21.76 -4.71 49.74
N SER A 5 21.49 -3.46 49.35
CA SER A 5 21.02 -2.32 50.17
C SER A 5 21.84 -1.77 51.35
N LYS A 6 21.98 -0.44 51.37
CA LYS A 6 21.81 0.56 52.48
C LYS A 6 22.45 1.90 52.03
N ALA A 7 22.05 3.11 52.42
CA ALA A 7 20.92 3.68 53.15
C ALA A 7 21.06 5.24 53.16
N LEU A 8 19.91 5.93 53.30
CA LEU A 8 19.58 7.19 54.03
C LEU A 8 20.52 8.42 54.07
N ILE A 9 19.94 9.63 54.04
CA ILE A 9 19.74 10.59 55.18
C ILE A 9 19.10 11.92 54.65
N ILE A 10 17.86 12.30 55.06
CA ILE A 10 17.41 13.37 56.03
C ILE A 10 17.63 14.82 55.47
N GLU A 11 16.68 15.78 55.45
CA GLU A 11 16.02 16.48 56.58
C GLU A 11 14.87 17.43 56.13
N THR A 12 13.95 17.71 57.06
CA THR A 12 12.74 18.57 56.96
C THR A 12 12.89 19.87 57.75
N GLY A 13 12.22 20.96 57.33
CA GLY A 13 12.06 22.20 58.12
C GLY A 13 10.69 22.86 57.92
N SER A 14 10.11 23.38 58.99
CA SER A 14 8.70 23.75 59.22
C SER A 14 8.47 25.27 59.46
N TYR A 15 7.22 25.66 59.79
CA TYR A 15 6.66 26.96 60.27
C TYR A 15 6.10 27.95 59.22
N GLN A 16 5.10 28.81 59.48
CA GLN A 16 3.82 28.80 60.25
C GLN A 16 2.98 30.01 59.74
N SER A 17 1.70 30.06 60.11
CA SER A 17 0.63 31.02 59.73
C SER A 17 0.76 32.45 60.29
N GLU A 18 0.08 33.43 59.66
CA GLU A 18 -0.72 34.47 60.36
C GLU A 18 -1.69 35.23 59.42
N ASN A 19 -2.68 35.89 60.04
CA ASN A 19 -3.99 36.28 59.54
C ASN A 19 -4.21 37.81 59.67
N GLU A 20 -5.30 38.33 59.08
CA GLU A 20 -5.98 39.63 59.31
C GLU A 20 -5.46 40.92 58.64
N ALA A 21 -6.31 41.60 57.84
CA ALA A 21 -7.13 42.76 58.26
C ALA A 21 -7.76 43.53 57.07
N ARG A 22 -8.92 44.14 57.33
CA ARG A 22 -9.89 44.76 56.40
C ARG A 22 -9.53 46.18 55.96
N GLY A 23 -9.98 46.57 54.77
CA GLY A 23 -10.08 47.96 54.30
C GLY A 23 -11.23 48.13 53.28
N SER A 24 -11.98 49.22 53.41
CA SER A 24 -13.37 49.43 52.97
C SER A 24 -13.57 50.26 51.68
N PHE A 25 -14.61 49.89 50.92
CA PHE A 25 -15.53 50.69 50.07
C PHE A 25 -15.00 51.63 48.96
N SER A 26 -15.37 51.31 47.71
CA SER A 26 -16.34 52.11 46.93
C SER A 26 -16.88 51.30 45.73
N ARG A 27 -18.19 51.44 45.47
CA ARG A 27 -18.95 50.77 44.41
C ARG A 27 -18.66 51.38 43.03
N CYS A 28 -18.39 50.55 42.04
CA CYS A 28 -18.86 50.78 40.68
C CYS A 28 -19.23 49.43 40.04
N GLU A 29 -20.20 49.47 39.15
CA GLU A 29 -21.16 48.41 38.85
C GLU A 29 -20.58 47.11 38.30
N THR A 30 -21.20 46.01 38.74
CA THR A 30 -21.00 44.65 38.25
C THR A 30 -21.38 44.53 36.78
N ALA A 31 -20.40 44.31 35.91
CA ALA A 31 -20.60 43.69 34.60
C ALA A 31 -19.91 42.31 34.61
N THR A 32 -20.66 41.28 34.98
CA THR A 32 -20.32 39.87 34.76
C THR A 32 -20.27 39.61 33.25
N THR A 33 -19.11 39.79 32.61
CA THR A 33 -18.86 39.23 31.28
C THR A 33 -18.39 37.79 31.45
N SER A 34 -19.36 36.89 31.57
CA SER A 34 -19.17 35.44 31.50
C SER A 34 -18.57 35.04 30.14
N ILE A 35 -17.66 34.06 30.16
CA ILE A 35 -16.91 33.41 29.05
C ILE A 35 -17.82 32.82 27.94
N THR A 36 -19.13 33.02 28.01
CA THR A 36 -20.08 32.84 26.92
C THR A 36 -19.88 33.77 25.71
N SER A 37 -19.08 34.83 25.79
CA SER A 37 -18.93 35.81 24.69
C SER A 37 -17.80 35.53 23.69
N LEU A 38 -16.89 34.57 23.95
CA LEU A 38 -15.84 34.18 22.99
C LEU A 38 -16.25 32.98 22.11
N LEU A 39 -17.41 32.36 22.33
CA LEU A 39 -17.85 31.13 21.65
C LEU A 39 -19.25 31.21 21.02
N SER A 40 -19.69 32.39 20.56
CA SER A 40 -20.98 32.54 19.89
C SER A 40 -20.85 33.00 18.43
N PHE A 41 -20.64 32.04 17.51
CA PHE A 41 -21.26 31.92 16.17
C PHE A 41 -21.03 30.45 15.68
N PRO A 42 -21.94 29.83 14.91
CA PRO A 42 -22.84 28.80 15.46
C PRO A 42 -22.62 27.38 14.89
N GLY A 43 -22.64 26.35 15.77
CA GLY A 43 -22.82 24.95 15.36
C GLY A 43 -22.48 23.81 16.35
N ARG A 44 -23.08 23.77 17.57
CA ARG A 44 -23.10 22.67 18.60
C ARG A 44 -21.72 22.22 19.16
N ARG A 45 -21.24 22.70 20.32
CA ARG A 45 -21.58 22.44 21.76
C ARG A 45 -21.34 21.01 22.28
N LEU A 46 -20.15 20.80 22.84
CA LEU A 46 -19.90 19.91 23.97
C LEU A 46 -20.56 20.47 25.24
N THR A 47 -21.27 19.62 25.99
CA THR A 47 -22.02 19.99 27.19
C THR A 47 -21.16 20.00 28.44
N SER A 48 -21.33 21.07 29.20
CA SER A 48 -20.75 21.41 30.49
C SER A 48 -20.74 20.28 31.53
N ARG A 49 -19.58 20.07 32.17
CA ARG A 49 -19.52 19.79 33.60
C ARG A 49 -18.30 20.49 34.25
N SER A 50 -18.64 21.47 35.08
CA SER A 50 -17.94 21.96 36.28
C SER A 50 -16.49 22.45 36.16
N PHE A 51 -16.33 23.78 36.00
CA PHE A 51 -15.16 24.53 36.46
C PHE A 51 -15.64 25.75 37.25
N SER A 52 -15.17 25.89 38.49
CA SER A 52 -15.33 27.12 39.27
C SER A 52 -14.02 27.45 39.98
N SER A 53 -13.68 28.74 39.91
CA SER A 53 -12.61 29.48 40.59
C SER A 53 -11.17 29.22 40.14
N VAL A 54 -10.51 30.23 39.59
CA VAL A 54 -9.44 31.03 40.24
C VAL A 54 -9.09 32.25 39.34
N SER A 55 -8.79 33.36 39.99
CA SER A 55 -8.54 34.73 39.53
C SER A 55 -7.21 34.95 38.77
N CYS A 56 -7.24 35.86 37.78
CA CYS A 56 -6.07 36.31 37.01
C CYS A 56 -5.20 37.32 37.78
N VAL A 57 -3.88 37.24 37.60
CA VAL A 57 -2.91 38.30 37.92
C VAL A 57 -2.19 38.68 36.62
N ASN A 58 -2.12 39.97 36.32
CA ASN A 58 -1.40 40.54 35.18
C ASN A 58 0.08 40.72 35.51
N SER A 59 0.98 40.37 34.59
CA SER A 59 2.28 41.04 34.48
C SER A 59 2.84 40.95 33.05
N GLU A 60 3.13 42.11 32.48
CA GLU A 60 3.89 42.30 31.25
C GLU A 60 5.36 41.90 31.44
N SER A 61 5.81 40.89 30.70
CA SER A 61 7.20 40.62 30.26
C SER A 61 7.30 39.14 29.89
N GLY A 62 7.93 38.82 28.76
CA GLY A 62 7.85 37.49 28.16
C GLY A 62 8.27 36.35 29.10
N THR A 63 7.34 35.48 29.49
CA THR A 63 7.61 34.16 30.07
C THR A 63 6.31 33.34 30.17
N ILE A 64 6.42 32.04 29.89
CA ILE A 64 5.73 30.88 30.48
C ILE A 64 4.21 31.01 30.68
N LEU A 65 3.45 30.15 29.97
CA LEU A 65 2.03 29.88 30.23
C LEU A 65 1.72 29.92 31.73
N GLY A 66 0.71 30.70 32.13
CA GLY A 66 0.21 30.68 33.50
C GLY A 66 -0.09 29.25 33.93
N GLY A 67 0.38 28.85 35.11
CA GLY A 67 0.36 27.46 35.57
C GLY A 67 -1.01 26.77 35.53
N SER A 68 -2.12 27.52 35.50
CA SER A 68 -3.48 26.98 35.41
C SER A 68 -3.87 26.50 34.00
N GLU A 69 -3.47 27.19 32.94
CA GLU A 69 -3.84 26.87 31.56
C GLU A 69 -3.01 25.70 31.01
N PHE A 70 -1.71 25.71 31.31
CA PHE A 70 -0.81 24.59 31.05
C PHE A 70 -1.26 23.30 31.79
N SER A 71 -1.63 23.42 33.07
CA SER A 71 -2.16 22.29 33.83
C SER A 71 -3.49 21.78 33.27
N ARG A 72 -4.33 22.67 32.71
CA ARG A 72 -5.61 22.28 32.09
C ARG A 72 -5.39 21.52 30.79
N ILE A 73 -4.48 21.97 29.91
CA ILE A 73 -4.14 21.28 28.66
C ILE A 73 -3.54 19.90 28.98
N LEU A 74 -2.66 19.80 29.99
CA LEU A 74 -2.11 18.52 30.43
C LEU A 74 -3.18 17.60 31.01
N LEU A 75 -4.12 18.11 31.80
CA LEU A 75 -5.27 17.36 32.31
C LEU A 75 -6.18 16.87 31.17
N GLU A 76 -6.46 17.70 30.17
CA GLU A 76 -7.26 17.34 28.99
C GLU A 76 -6.53 16.29 28.12
N LEU A 77 -5.22 16.43 27.92
CA LEU A 77 -4.38 15.43 27.26
C LEU A 77 -4.38 14.10 28.01
N HIS A 78 -4.28 14.12 29.35
CA HIS A 78 -4.32 12.90 30.15
C HIS A 78 -5.74 12.29 30.18
N ALA A 79 -6.80 13.11 30.21
CA ALA A 79 -8.18 12.66 30.15
C ALA A 79 -8.57 12.09 28.78
N ALA A 80 -7.94 12.55 27.70
CA ALA A 80 -8.09 11.97 26.37
C ALA A 80 -7.55 10.52 26.27
N PHE A 81 -6.82 10.05 27.28
CA PHE A 81 -6.32 8.68 27.42
C PHE A 81 -6.83 8.05 28.72
N PRO A 82 -7.95 7.29 28.78
CA PRO A 82 -8.61 6.54 27.71
C PRO A 82 -10.16 6.64 27.75
N THR A 83 -10.80 7.59 27.05
CA THR A 83 -12.28 7.60 26.82
C THR A 83 -12.74 8.57 25.70
N ASP A 84 -13.88 8.21 25.08
CA ASP A 84 -14.99 8.94 24.40
C ASP A 84 -14.82 10.26 23.60
N PHE A 85 -13.61 10.78 23.35
CA PHE A 85 -13.47 11.93 22.44
C PHE A 85 -13.68 11.55 20.97
N SER A 86 -14.50 12.34 20.28
CA SER A 86 -14.65 12.27 18.82
C SER A 86 -13.37 12.74 18.12
N VAL A 87 -13.24 12.36 16.84
CA VAL A 87 -12.05 12.65 16.04
C VAL A 87 -11.83 14.15 15.84
N ILE A 88 -12.92 14.94 15.77
CA ILE A 88 -12.82 16.40 15.62
C ILE A 88 -12.36 17.07 16.92
N GLU A 89 -12.82 16.59 18.08
CA GLU A 89 -12.41 17.14 19.38
C GLU A 89 -10.94 16.84 19.67
N LYS A 90 -10.46 15.68 19.24
CA LYS A 90 -9.03 15.37 19.28
C LYS A 90 -8.23 16.34 18.41
N LEU A 91 -8.77 16.76 17.24
CA LEU A 91 -8.10 17.67 16.32
C LEU A 91 -8.02 19.06 16.93
N ASP A 92 -9.13 19.52 17.51
CA ASP A 92 -9.19 20.79 18.24
C ASP A 92 -8.22 20.79 19.44
N LEU A 93 -8.12 19.68 20.18
CA LEU A 93 -7.15 19.53 21.27
C LEU A 93 -5.71 19.58 20.77
N LEU A 94 -5.42 18.98 19.62
CA LEU A 94 -4.08 19.02 19.04
C LEU A 94 -3.70 20.43 18.55
N GLU A 95 -4.66 21.17 17.97
CA GLU A 95 -4.44 22.58 17.60
C GLU A 95 -4.18 23.43 18.83
N LEU A 96 -4.96 23.24 19.90
CA LEU A 96 -4.73 23.93 21.15
C LEU A 96 -3.33 23.64 21.71
N CYS A 97 -2.87 22.38 21.63
CA CYS A 97 -1.51 22.02 22.03
C CYS A 97 -0.43 22.67 21.16
N TYR A 98 -0.69 22.80 19.85
CA TYR A 98 0.21 23.45 18.90
C TYR A 98 0.30 24.97 19.13
N ASP A 99 -0.83 25.65 19.22
CA ASP A 99 -0.91 27.10 19.45
C ASP A 99 -0.24 27.50 20.77
N ASN A 100 -0.34 26.64 21.79
CA ASN A 100 0.28 26.85 23.11
C ASN A 100 1.69 26.27 23.23
N LYS A 101 2.30 25.77 22.15
CA LYS A 101 3.70 25.29 22.12
C LYS A 101 4.00 24.14 23.09
N VAL A 102 3.03 23.26 23.33
CA VAL A 102 3.15 22.12 24.26
C VAL A 102 3.68 20.85 23.58
N LEU A 103 4.20 20.96 22.36
CA LEU A 103 4.45 19.86 21.40
C LEU A 103 5.44 18.76 21.83
N HIS A 104 6.22 18.95 22.89
CA HIS A 104 7.26 18.01 23.33
C HIS A 104 6.76 16.86 24.21
N HIS A 105 5.48 16.85 24.55
CA HIS A 105 4.90 15.81 25.40
C HIS A 105 4.64 14.53 24.61
N LYS A 106 4.99 13.36 25.18
CA LYS A 106 4.82 12.04 24.51
C LYS A 106 3.36 11.79 24.10
N GLU A 107 2.43 12.28 24.90
CA GLU A 107 0.99 12.20 24.77
C GLU A 107 0.49 12.92 23.52
N ILE A 108 1.19 13.95 23.04
CA ILE A 108 0.87 14.63 21.78
C ILE A 108 1.18 13.72 20.60
N ALA A 109 2.33 13.04 20.60
CA ALA A 109 2.62 12.06 19.55
C ALA A 109 1.54 10.95 19.51
N VAL A 110 1.04 10.53 20.67
CA VAL A 110 -0.05 9.55 20.74
C VAL A 110 -1.38 10.16 20.25
N LEU A 111 -1.69 11.41 20.59
CA LEU A 111 -2.88 12.13 20.12
C LEU A 111 -2.86 12.35 18.60
N THR A 112 -1.73 12.79 18.05
CA THR A 112 -1.48 12.92 16.61
C THR A 112 -1.66 11.58 15.90
N LEU A 113 -1.13 10.49 16.46
CA LEU A 113 -1.31 9.15 15.91
C LEU A 113 -2.78 8.70 15.95
N GLU A 114 -3.50 8.99 17.04
CA GLU A 114 -4.91 8.62 17.17
C GLU A 114 -5.80 9.42 16.22
N LEU A 115 -5.48 10.70 15.99
CA LEU A 115 -6.10 11.52 14.96
C LEU A 115 -5.83 11.00 13.55
N TRP A 116 -4.58 10.68 13.25
CA TRP A 116 -4.17 10.14 11.95
C TRP A 116 -4.93 8.85 11.62
N LYS A 117 -5.04 7.91 12.59
CA LYS A 117 -5.79 6.65 12.42
C LYS A 117 -7.25 6.86 12.06
N ASN A 118 -7.86 7.92 12.58
CA ASN A 118 -9.29 8.19 12.45
C ASN A 118 -9.61 9.31 11.44
N ILE A 119 -8.61 9.80 10.69
CA ILE A 119 -8.75 10.95 9.79
C ILE A 119 -9.84 10.74 8.72
N GLY A 120 -10.10 9.49 8.33
CA GLY A 120 -11.17 9.14 7.39
C GLY A 120 -12.60 9.38 7.90
N HIS A 121 -12.77 9.64 9.20
CA HIS A 121 -14.04 10.02 9.81
C HIS A 121 -14.28 11.53 9.82
N LEU A 122 -13.30 12.33 9.38
CA LEU A 122 -13.40 13.79 9.27
C LEU A 122 -13.99 14.21 7.92
N LYS A 123 -14.61 15.40 7.87
CA LYS A 123 -15.05 16.00 6.60
C LYS A 123 -13.85 16.53 5.83
N GLN A 124 -14.01 16.74 4.52
CA GLN A 124 -12.93 17.18 3.64
C GLN A 124 -12.24 18.49 4.08
N CYS A 125 -13.00 19.44 4.66
CA CYS A 125 -12.46 20.67 5.23
C CYS A 125 -11.55 20.39 6.44
N ASP A 126 -11.97 19.48 7.31
CA ASP A 126 -11.27 19.10 8.54
C ASP A 126 -10.05 18.22 8.24
N ILE A 127 -10.10 17.40 7.19
CA ILE A 127 -8.92 16.68 6.67
C ILE A 127 -7.85 17.66 6.21
N SER A 128 -8.26 18.73 5.51
CA SER A 128 -7.33 19.76 5.03
C SER A 128 -6.70 20.54 6.19
N ARG A 129 -7.52 20.87 7.20
CA ARG A 129 -7.09 21.48 8.46
C ARG A 129 -6.10 20.58 9.21
N CYS A 130 -6.42 19.30 9.36
CA CYS A 130 -5.61 18.28 10.02
C CYS A 130 -4.25 18.09 9.33
N HIS A 131 -4.22 18.00 8.00
CA HIS A 131 -2.96 17.91 7.26
C HIS A 131 -2.10 19.17 7.39
N LYS A 132 -2.71 20.36 7.37
CA LYS A 132 -1.99 21.62 7.59
C LYS A 132 -1.36 21.63 8.99
N LEU A 133 -2.14 21.28 10.00
CA LEU A 133 -1.66 21.21 11.39
C LEU A 133 -0.53 20.20 11.56
N PHE A 134 -0.63 18.99 10.99
CA PHE A 134 0.45 18.00 11.07
C PHE A 134 1.73 18.48 10.40
N LYS A 135 1.61 19.21 9.28
CA LYS A 135 2.74 19.85 8.64
C LYS A 135 3.34 20.91 9.56
N ASP A 136 2.53 21.81 10.09
CA ASP A 136 2.95 22.92 10.94
C ASP A 136 3.63 22.39 12.25
N ILE A 137 3.06 21.35 12.88
CA ILE A 137 3.67 20.63 14.02
C ILE A 137 5.00 19.99 13.62
N GLY A 138 5.05 19.36 12.45
CA GLY A 138 6.26 18.76 11.91
C GLY A 138 7.37 19.79 11.73
N ASP A 139 7.05 20.92 11.10
CA ASP A 139 7.97 22.04 10.85
C ASP A 139 8.48 22.63 12.17
N GLU A 140 7.61 22.79 13.17
CA GLU A 140 7.99 23.33 14.48
C GLU A 140 8.82 22.36 15.34
N LEU A 141 8.47 21.07 15.38
CA LEU A 141 9.29 20.05 16.05
C LEU A 141 10.66 19.91 15.38
N CYS A 142 10.75 20.16 14.07
CA CYS A 142 12.02 20.26 13.35
C CYS A 142 12.80 21.53 13.74
N ALA A 143 12.12 22.66 13.96
CA ALA A 143 12.74 23.93 14.35
C ALA A 143 13.29 23.91 15.80
N VAL A 144 12.60 23.28 16.74
CA VAL A 144 13.08 23.15 18.14
C VAL A 144 14.26 22.19 18.27
N LYS A 145 14.44 21.28 17.31
CA LYS A 145 15.63 20.45 17.18
C LYS A 145 16.59 21.06 16.17
N GLU A 146 17.27 22.15 16.57
CA GLU A 146 18.58 22.49 16.02
C GLU A 146 19.56 21.34 16.34
N GLY A 147 19.48 20.28 15.55
CA GLY A 147 20.16 19.02 15.80
C GLY A 147 19.41 17.79 15.32
N ARG A 148 19.31 17.63 14.00
CA ARG A 148 19.12 16.35 13.28
C ARG A 148 17.70 15.75 13.30
N ARG A 149 16.83 16.21 12.39
CA ARG A 149 15.98 15.35 11.55
C ARG A 149 15.55 16.15 10.34
N GLU A 150 16.02 15.76 9.16
CA GLU A 150 15.68 16.45 7.92
C GLU A 150 14.22 16.20 7.52
N PRO A 151 13.51 17.13 6.85
CA PRO A 151 12.11 16.98 6.41
C PRO A 151 11.83 15.69 5.63
N LEU A 152 12.81 15.21 4.84
CA LEU A 152 12.77 13.92 4.15
C LEU A 152 12.62 12.74 5.11
N LYS A 153 13.27 12.80 6.29
CA LYS A 153 13.22 11.74 7.30
C LYS A 153 11.84 11.61 7.92
N LEU A 154 11.13 12.72 8.14
CA LEU A 154 9.77 12.70 8.67
C LEU A 154 8.79 12.08 7.66
N TYR A 155 8.89 12.45 6.38
CA TYR A 155 8.09 11.84 5.32
C TYR A 155 8.36 10.33 5.22
N GLU A 156 9.62 9.92 5.24
CA GLU A 156 10.00 8.51 5.22
C GLU A 156 9.44 7.71 6.41
N ASP A 157 9.53 8.28 7.62
CA ASP A 157 9.01 7.66 8.84
C ASP A 157 7.48 7.50 8.77
N GLN A 158 6.75 8.53 8.32
CA GLN A 158 5.30 8.48 8.15
C GLN A 158 4.90 7.48 7.05
N PHE A 159 5.62 7.48 5.93
CA PHE A 159 5.39 6.55 4.83
C PHE A 159 5.63 5.10 5.29
N HIS A 160 6.67 4.87 6.09
CA HIS A 160 6.96 3.56 6.66
C HIS A 160 5.80 3.05 7.54
N TRP A 161 5.22 3.94 8.35
CA TRP A 161 4.06 3.62 9.17
C TRP A 161 2.85 3.26 8.31
N ASP A 162 2.55 4.05 7.27
CA ASP A 162 1.46 3.77 6.33
C ASP A 162 1.62 2.39 5.66
N LEU A 163 2.84 2.05 5.24
CA LEU A 163 3.16 0.73 4.69
C LEU A 163 2.91 -0.39 5.70
N THR A 164 3.29 -0.18 6.95
CA THR A 164 3.11 -1.15 8.03
C THR A 164 1.62 -1.37 8.33
N MET A 165 0.84 -0.30 8.39
CA MET A 165 -0.60 -0.38 8.62
C MET A 165 -1.34 -1.03 7.46
N LEU A 166 -0.99 -0.67 6.23
CA LEU A 166 -1.51 -1.33 5.03
C LEU A 166 -1.20 -2.84 5.07
N HIS A 167 0.04 -3.21 5.40
CA HIS A 167 0.44 -4.60 5.51
C HIS A 167 -0.38 -5.36 6.56
N ASN A 168 -0.52 -4.81 7.77
CA ASN A 168 -1.14 -5.51 8.89
C ASN A 168 -2.66 -5.60 8.76
N HIS A 169 -3.32 -4.53 8.31
CA HIS A 169 -4.78 -4.42 8.37
C HIS A 169 -5.48 -4.73 7.04
N VAL A 170 -4.82 -4.48 5.91
CA VAL A 170 -5.43 -4.63 4.58
C VAL A 170 -4.88 -5.84 3.84
N LEU A 171 -3.56 -5.99 3.78
CA LEU A 171 -2.93 -7.02 2.94
C LEU A 171 -2.86 -8.38 3.63
N SER A 172 -2.54 -8.41 4.92
CA SER A 172 -2.37 -9.67 5.64
C SER A 172 -3.69 -10.43 5.75
N PRO A 173 -3.72 -11.70 5.31
CA PRO A 173 -4.86 -12.58 5.52
C PRO A 173 -5.16 -12.75 7.00
N THR A 174 -6.44 -12.81 7.38
CA THR A 174 -6.82 -13.16 8.75
C THR A 174 -6.64 -14.66 8.99
N LEU A 175 -6.58 -15.07 10.27
CA LEU A 175 -6.51 -16.50 10.62
C LEU A 175 -7.70 -17.30 10.07
N GLU A 176 -8.89 -16.72 10.08
CA GLU A 176 -10.10 -17.33 9.51
C GLU A 176 -9.96 -17.52 8.00
N GLN A 177 -9.44 -16.53 7.27
CA GLN A 177 -9.19 -16.65 5.84
C GLN A 177 -8.16 -17.74 5.54
N TYR A 178 -7.12 -17.83 6.36
CA TYR A 178 -6.13 -18.90 6.23
C TYR A 178 -6.75 -20.28 6.42
N ARG A 179 -7.59 -20.46 7.45
CA ARG A 179 -8.31 -21.72 7.70
C ARG A 179 -9.22 -22.09 6.54
N LYS A 180 -10.09 -21.18 6.09
CA LYS A 180 -10.97 -21.40 4.94
C LYS A 180 -10.19 -21.80 3.67
N LYS A 181 -9.03 -21.18 3.46
CA LYS A 181 -8.13 -21.55 2.35
C LYS A 181 -7.62 -22.99 2.50
N GLN A 182 -7.13 -23.37 3.68
CA GLN A 182 -6.61 -24.71 3.94
C GLN A 182 -7.71 -25.78 3.80
N ASP A 183 -8.90 -25.52 4.33
CA ASP A 183 -10.04 -26.43 4.22
C ASP A 183 -10.44 -26.62 2.74
N LEU A 184 -10.46 -25.54 1.95
CA LEU A 184 -10.71 -25.60 0.51
C LEU A 184 -9.64 -26.43 -0.21
N ILE A 185 -8.36 -26.16 0.05
CA ILE A 185 -7.24 -26.89 -0.56
C ILE A 185 -7.36 -28.38 -0.24
N GLN A 186 -7.59 -28.73 1.01
CA GLN A 186 -7.68 -30.12 1.45
C GLN A 186 -8.89 -30.84 0.82
N SER A 187 -10.04 -30.18 0.77
CA SER A 187 -11.26 -30.71 0.15
C SER A 187 -11.08 -30.97 -1.35
N LEU A 188 -10.52 -29.98 -2.07
CA LEU A 188 -10.23 -30.13 -3.51
C LEU A 188 -9.17 -31.19 -3.76
N LYS A 189 -8.12 -31.26 -2.93
CA LYS A 189 -7.06 -32.26 -3.06
C LYS A 189 -7.61 -33.68 -3.03
N VAL A 190 -8.32 -34.03 -1.96
CA VAL A 190 -8.91 -35.37 -1.82
C VAL A 190 -9.85 -35.73 -2.98
N THR A 191 -10.66 -34.76 -3.41
CA THR A 191 -11.66 -34.98 -4.45
C THR A 191 -11.03 -35.14 -5.84
N LEU A 192 -10.10 -34.25 -6.20
CA LEU A 192 -9.54 -34.18 -7.54
C LEU A 192 -8.44 -35.21 -7.80
N GLU A 193 -7.61 -35.52 -6.80
CA GLU A 193 -6.60 -36.58 -6.91
C GLU A 193 -7.27 -37.94 -7.16
N ARG A 194 -8.34 -38.23 -6.41
CA ARG A 194 -9.16 -39.43 -6.61
C ARG A 194 -9.83 -39.48 -7.98
N ALA A 195 -10.41 -38.38 -8.43
CA ALA A 195 -11.17 -38.36 -9.69
C ALA A 195 -10.27 -38.42 -10.93
N ALA A 196 -9.11 -37.76 -10.91
CA ALA A 196 -8.27 -37.61 -12.08
C ALA A 196 -7.10 -38.61 -12.15
N ASN A 197 -6.82 -39.31 -11.05
CA ASN A 197 -5.66 -40.18 -10.85
C ASN A 197 -4.35 -39.42 -11.07
N GLY A 198 -4.16 -38.36 -10.28
CA GLY A 198 -2.99 -37.48 -10.32
C GLY A 198 -2.77 -36.79 -8.98
N THR A 199 -1.75 -35.94 -8.90
CA THR A 199 -1.32 -35.24 -7.68
C THR A 199 -1.65 -33.75 -7.79
N LEU A 200 -2.31 -33.18 -6.78
CA LEU A 200 -2.70 -31.78 -6.77
C LEU A 200 -1.70 -30.95 -5.97
N HIS A 201 -1.09 -29.97 -6.66
CA HIS A 201 -0.13 -29.04 -6.10
C HIS A 201 -0.71 -27.63 -6.10
N THR A 202 -0.57 -26.92 -5.00
CA THR A 202 -0.78 -25.47 -4.96
C THR A 202 0.43 -24.76 -5.56
N PHE A 203 0.21 -23.59 -6.15
CA PHE A 203 1.30 -22.74 -6.61
C PHE A 203 0.97 -21.25 -6.44
N GLY A 204 1.83 -20.39 -6.98
CA GLY A 204 1.58 -18.95 -7.02
C GLY A 204 1.62 -18.32 -5.63
N SER A 205 0.75 -17.34 -5.41
CA SER A 205 0.77 -16.53 -4.19
C SER A 205 0.52 -17.36 -2.92
N CYS A 206 -0.26 -18.44 -3.06
CA CYS A 206 -0.60 -19.36 -1.98
C CYS A 206 0.61 -20.10 -1.40
N GLU A 207 1.65 -20.34 -2.21
CA GLU A 207 2.82 -21.11 -1.84
C GLU A 207 4.09 -20.29 -1.67
N ASN A 208 4.22 -19.16 -2.37
CA ASN A 208 5.46 -18.38 -2.40
C ASN A 208 5.58 -17.31 -1.29
N GLY A 209 4.63 -17.25 -0.35
CA GLY A 209 4.60 -16.30 0.76
C GLY A 209 4.00 -14.92 0.41
N LEU A 210 3.58 -14.69 -0.83
CA LEU A 210 3.02 -13.42 -1.30
C LEU A 210 1.48 -13.39 -1.31
N TRP A 211 0.84 -14.35 -0.64
CA TRP A 211 -0.60 -14.39 -0.46
C TRP A 211 -1.06 -13.16 0.34
N VAL A 212 -2.06 -12.46 -0.19
CA VAL A 212 -2.72 -11.32 0.47
C VAL A 212 -4.22 -11.54 0.49
N ARG A 213 -4.93 -10.81 1.35
CA ARG A 213 -6.38 -10.83 1.46
C ARG A 213 -7.04 -10.74 0.09
N GLY A 214 -7.94 -11.69 -0.19
CA GLY A 214 -8.67 -11.78 -1.45
C GLY A 214 -7.89 -12.38 -2.63
N SER A 215 -6.66 -12.86 -2.43
CA SER A 215 -5.97 -13.61 -3.49
C SER A 215 -6.64 -14.96 -3.71
N ASP A 216 -6.75 -15.34 -4.98
CA ASP A 216 -7.16 -16.65 -5.45
C ASP A 216 -6.17 -17.76 -5.07
N VAL A 217 -6.65 -19.00 -5.18
CA VAL A 217 -5.85 -20.21 -5.01
C VAL A 217 -5.49 -20.78 -6.37
N ASP A 218 -4.21 -20.75 -6.71
CA ASP A 218 -3.69 -21.38 -7.93
C ASP A 218 -3.32 -22.84 -7.66
N MET A 219 -3.82 -23.75 -8.51
CA MET A 219 -3.57 -25.19 -8.40
C MET A 219 -3.16 -25.82 -9.74
N CYS A 220 -2.25 -26.78 -9.67
CA CYS A 220 -1.81 -27.61 -10.77
C CYS A 220 -2.07 -29.08 -10.43
N LEU A 221 -2.86 -29.75 -11.26
CA LEU A 221 -3.08 -31.19 -11.15
C LEU A 221 -2.10 -31.89 -12.10
N GLU A 222 -1.13 -32.58 -11.51
CA GLU A 222 -0.11 -33.35 -12.20
C GLU A 222 -0.61 -34.76 -12.47
N ILE A 223 -0.77 -35.10 -13.75
CA ILE A 223 -1.34 -36.36 -14.22
C ILE A 223 -0.32 -37.02 -15.15
N PRO A 224 0.14 -38.25 -14.84
CA PRO A 224 1.03 -38.99 -15.72
C PRO A 224 0.44 -39.18 -17.12
N ASN A 225 1.29 -39.16 -18.15
CA ASN A 225 0.91 -39.38 -19.56
C ASN A 225 -0.15 -38.40 -20.12
N CYS A 226 -0.33 -37.24 -19.48
CA CYS A 226 -1.26 -36.18 -19.90
C CYS A 226 -0.48 -35.00 -20.52
N ASN A 227 -0.03 -35.17 -21.75
CA ASN A 227 0.98 -34.28 -22.36
C ASN A 227 0.43 -33.34 -23.44
N HIS A 228 -0.84 -33.51 -23.83
CA HIS A 228 -1.43 -32.75 -24.94
C HIS A 228 -2.62 -31.91 -24.49
N LYS A 229 -2.78 -30.73 -25.12
CA LYS A 229 -3.88 -29.79 -24.84
C LYS A 229 -5.28 -30.44 -24.85
N ARG A 230 -5.53 -31.40 -25.75
CA ARG A 230 -6.81 -32.14 -25.79
C ARG A 230 -7.04 -32.96 -24.52
N GLN A 231 -6.01 -33.61 -23.99
CA GLN A 231 -6.08 -34.37 -22.74
C GLN A 231 -6.27 -33.43 -21.55
N TRP A 232 -5.55 -32.29 -21.52
CA TRP A 232 -5.74 -31.26 -20.50
C TRP A 232 -7.18 -30.75 -20.46
N LEU A 233 -7.74 -30.38 -21.60
CA LEU A 233 -9.13 -29.94 -21.69
C LEU A 233 -10.12 -31.03 -21.27
N SER A 234 -9.87 -32.30 -21.63
CA SER A 234 -10.69 -33.42 -21.18
C SER A 234 -10.65 -33.57 -19.65
N LYS A 235 -9.48 -33.46 -19.03
CA LYS A 235 -9.33 -33.50 -17.57
C LYS A 235 -9.95 -32.29 -16.87
N LEU A 236 -9.85 -31.08 -17.42
CA LEU A 236 -10.57 -29.91 -16.89
C LEU A 236 -12.10 -30.07 -16.98
N ASN A 237 -12.60 -30.73 -18.03
CA ASN A 237 -14.02 -31.06 -18.12
C ASN A 237 -14.43 -32.11 -17.09
N LEU A 238 -13.58 -33.11 -16.83
CA LEU A 238 -13.79 -34.07 -15.74
C LEU A 238 -13.90 -33.35 -14.39
N ILE A 239 -12.96 -32.44 -14.08
CA ILE A 239 -13.00 -31.61 -12.87
C ILE A 239 -14.33 -30.86 -12.75
N ARG A 240 -14.78 -30.24 -13.84
CA ARG A 240 -16.08 -29.54 -13.88
C ARG A 240 -17.24 -30.47 -13.52
N SER A 241 -17.28 -31.68 -14.08
CA SER A 241 -18.30 -32.68 -13.76
C SER A 241 -18.21 -33.18 -12.32
N THR A 242 -17.00 -33.45 -11.82
CA THR A 242 -16.77 -33.91 -10.44
C THR A 242 -17.22 -32.89 -9.41
N LEU A 243 -17.04 -31.60 -9.69
CA LEU A 243 -17.35 -30.51 -8.75
C LEU A 243 -18.75 -29.92 -8.96
N SER A 244 -19.59 -30.50 -9.83
CA SER A 244 -20.90 -29.95 -10.18
C SER A 244 -21.90 -29.90 -9.01
N ASN A 245 -21.74 -30.77 -8.00
CA ASN A 245 -22.60 -30.84 -6.82
C ASN A 245 -21.97 -30.18 -5.58
N SER A 246 -20.99 -29.29 -5.75
CA SER A 246 -20.35 -28.60 -4.62
C SER A 246 -21.25 -27.48 -4.10
N ASP A 247 -21.44 -27.41 -2.78
CA ASP A 247 -22.20 -26.31 -2.14
C ASP A 247 -21.51 -24.94 -2.25
N ILE A 248 -20.20 -24.95 -2.46
CA ILE A 248 -19.30 -23.78 -2.44
C ILE A 248 -19.09 -23.22 -3.85
N ILE A 249 -19.07 -24.08 -4.87
CA ILE A 249 -18.79 -23.70 -6.26
C ILE A 249 -20.12 -23.45 -6.98
N SER A 250 -20.33 -22.22 -7.44
CA SER A 250 -21.53 -21.86 -8.21
C SER A 250 -21.43 -22.32 -9.66
N HIS A 251 -20.28 -22.09 -10.30
CA HIS A 251 -20.00 -22.51 -11.66
C HIS A 251 -18.49 -22.58 -11.92
N ILE A 252 -18.13 -23.30 -12.98
CA ILE A 252 -16.75 -23.50 -13.43
C ILE A 252 -16.63 -23.06 -14.89
N SER A 253 -15.73 -22.13 -15.17
CA SER A 253 -15.43 -21.64 -16.51
C SER A 253 -14.11 -22.23 -17.02
N ILE A 254 -14.13 -22.89 -18.19
CA ILE A 254 -12.93 -23.44 -18.81
C ILE A 254 -12.41 -22.45 -19.86
N ILE A 255 -11.19 -21.96 -19.65
CA ILE A 255 -10.52 -21.03 -20.55
C ILE A 255 -9.53 -21.80 -21.42
N SER A 256 -9.81 -21.91 -22.72
CA SER A 256 -8.99 -22.68 -23.69
C SER A 256 -7.77 -21.91 -24.23
N ALA A 257 -7.00 -21.27 -23.34
CA ALA A 257 -5.78 -20.54 -23.69
C ALA A 257 -4.64 -21.49 -24.11
N LYS A 258 -3.40 -20.97 -24.27
CA LYS A 258 -2.22 -21.80 -24.55
C LYS A 258 -1.99 -22.86 -23.46
N VAL A 259 -2.14 -22.45 -22.20
CA VAL A 259 -2.26 -23.34 -21.04
C VAL A 259 -3.71 -23.24 -20.58
N PRO A 260 -4.54 -24.26 -20.82
CA PRO A 260 -5.94 -24.25 -20.38
C PRO A 260 -6.06 -24.22 -18.86
N ILE A 261 -7.05 -23.49 -18.36
CA ILE A 261 -7.36 -23.41 -16.92
C ILE A 261 -8.87 -23.54 -16.68
N ALA A 262 -9.24 -24.13 -15.56
CA ALA A 262 -10.60 -24.10 -15.01
C ALA A 262 -10.64 -23.05 -13.88
N LYS A 263 -11.55 -22.09 -14.01
CA LYS A 263 -11.80 -21.05 -13.02
C LYS A 263 -13.03 -21.39 -12.20
N LEU A 264 -12.89 -21.45 -10.89
CA LEU A 264 -13.95 -21.80 -9.94
C LEU A 264 -14.49 -20.51 -9.30
N TYR A 265 -15.80 -20.34 -9.41
CA TYR A 265 -16.49 -19.16 -8.91
C TYR A 265 -17.41 -19.52 -7.75
N ASN A 266 -17.49 -18.64 -6.76
CA ASN A 266 -18.43 -18.77 -5.65
C ASN A 266 -19.82 -18.19 -6.04
N ARG A 267 -20.78 -18.22 -5.10
CA ARG A 267 -22.14 -17.69 -5.32
C ARG A 267 -22.17 -16.19 -5.62
N ASP A 268 -21.18 -15.44 -5.15
CA ASP A 268 -21.02 -14.00 -5.42
C ASP A 268 -20.33 -13.72 -6.76
N ASN A 269 -20.16 -14.73 -7.62
CA ASN A 269 -19.47 -14.64 -8.91
C ASN A 269 -18.01 -14.17 -8.80
N HIS A 270 -17.38 -14.42 -7.65
CA HIS A 270 -15.96 -14.15 -7.42
C HIS A 270 -15.13 -15.40 -7.75
N ASN A 271 -14.13 -15.23 -8.63
CA ASN A 271 -13.16 -16.28 -8.91
C ASN A 271 -12.27 -16.49 -7.70
N PHE A 272 -12.26 -17.69 -7.13
CA PHE A 272 -11.47 -17.97 -5.93
C PHE A 272 -10.43 -19.08 -6.12
N CYS A 273 -10.48 -19.84 -7.22
CA CYS A 273 -9.52 -20.90 -7.50
C CYS A 273 -9.34 -21.11 -9.02
N ASP A 274 -8.09 -21.15 -9.46
CA ASP A 274 -7.69 -21.45 -10.84
C ASP A 274 -6.96 -22.80 -10.86
N ILE A 275 -7.46 -23.76 -11.64
CA ILE A 275 -6.90 -25.11 -11.76
C ILE A 275 -6.33 -25.33 -13.17
N SER A 276 -5.08 -25.73 -13.25
CA SER A 276 -4.38 -26.10 -14.49
C SER A 276 -3.96 -27.57 -14.47
N ILE A 277 -3.66 -28.15 -15.64
CA ILE A 277 -3.15 -29.52 -15.76
C ILE A 277 -1.69 -29.47 -16.22
N ASN A 278 -0.80 -30.17 -15.53
CA ASN A 278 0.64 -30.33 -15.86
C ASN A 278 1.37 -29.00 -16.16
N ASN A 279 1.02 -27.92 -15.47
CA ASN A 279 1.69 -26.62 -15.59
C ASN A 279 2.94 -26.55 -14.69
N THR A 280 3.90 -27.45 -14.96
CA THR A 280 5.14 -27.60 -14.18
C THR A 280 6.00 -26.33 -14.16
N VAL A 281 5.92 -25.52 -15.22
CA VAL A 281 6.59 -24.21 -15.29
C VAL A 281 6.11 -23.28 -14.15
N ALA A 282 4.81 -23.27 -13.85
CA ALA A 282 4.29 -22.46 -12.76
C ALA A 282 4.73 -22.96 -11.37
N LEU A 283 4.90 -24.28 -11.21
CA LEU A 283 5.46 -24.87 -10.00
C LEU A 283 6.91 -24.42 -9.78
N ASN A 284 7.75 -24.52 -10.81
CA ASN A 284 9.15 -24.10 -10.73
C ASN A 284 9.31 -22.59 -10.50
N ASN A 285 8.52 -21.76 -11.20
CA ASN A 285 8.49 -20.32 -10.94
C ASN A 285 8.07 -20.01 -9.49
N THR A 286 7.14 -20.78 -8.94
CA THR A 286 6.69 -20.62 -7.55
C THR A 286 7.78 -21.00 -6.56
N ARG A 287 8.49 -22.12 -6.78
CA ARG A 287 9.65 -22.53 -5.98
C ARG A 287 10.75 -21.46 -5.99
N PHE A 288 11.05 -20.88 -7.14
CA PHE A 288 12.01 -19.78 -7.26
C PHE A 288 11.59 -18.54 -6.47
N VAL A 289 10.35 -18.07 -6.65
CA VAL A 289 9.86 -16.92 -5.89
C VAL A 289 9.87 -17.21 -4.39
N LYS A 290 9.48 -18.42 -3.97
CA LYS A 290 9.49 -18.86 -2.56
C LYS A 290 10.90 -18.87 -1.97
N ALA A 291 11.90 -19.28 -2.74
CA ALA A 291 13.30 -19.22 -2.31
C ALA A 291 13.72 -17.77 -2.07
N MET A 292 13.49 -16.88 -3.05
CA MET A 292 13.86 -15.46 -2.94
C MET A 292 13.15 -14.74 -1.79
N THR A 293 11.85 -15.01 -1.56
CA THR A 293 11.09 -14.36 -0.48
C THR A 293 11.52 -14.79 0.92
N ARG A 294 12.24 -15.91 1.05
CA ARG A 294 12.80 -16.38 2.33
C ARG A 294 14.15 -15.76 2.67
N LEU A 295 14.84 -15.16 1.70
CA LEU A 295 16.18 -14.60 1.92
C LEU A 295 16.16 -13.26 2.65
N ASP A 296 15.11 -12.44 2.43
CA ASP A 296 15.00 -11.13 3.07
C ASP A 296 13.53 -10.73 3.29
N PHE A 297 13.21 -10.29 4.51
CA PHE A 297 11.85 -9.94 4.92
C PHE A 297 11.26 -8.74 4.15
N ARG A 298 12.12 -7.84 3.65
CA ARG A 298 11.73 -6.65 2.89
C ARG A 298 11.11 -7.05 1.55
N VAL A 299 11.57 -8.16 0.96
CA VAL A 299 11.06 -8.69 -0.33
C VAL A 299 9.55 -8.91 -0.25
N VAL A 300 9.07 -9.58 0.80
CA VAL A 300 7.63 -9.89 0.97
C VAL A 300 6.82 -8.60 1.13
N LYS A 301 7.30 -7.66 1.93
CA LYS A 301 6.60 -6.39 2.19
C LYS A 301 6.50 -5.55 0.91
N LEU A 302 7.61 -5.39 0.18
CA LEU A 302 7.67 -4.68 -1.09
C LEU A 302 6.80 -5.34 -2.17
N ALA A 303 6.92 -6.66 -2.34
CA ALA A 303 6.15 -7.44 -3.30
C ALA A 303 4.64 -7.31 -3.09
N ARG A 304 4.17 -7.44 -1.84
CA ARG A 304 2.76 -7.29 -1.49
C ARG A 304 2.26 -5.87 -1.74
N PHE A 305 3.06 -4.85 -1.40
CA PHE A 305 2.71 -3.46 -1.69
C PHE A 305 2.59 -3.21 -3.19
N ILE A 306 3.60 -3.58 -3.98
CA ILE A 306 3.64 -3.36 -5.42
C ILE A 306 2.47 -4.08 -6.10
N LYS A 307 2.16 -5.32 -5.69
CA LYS A 307 0.99 -6.06 -6.16
C LYS A 307 -0.31 -5.31 -5.84
N TYR A 308 -0.46 -4.81 -4.61
CA TYR A 308 -1.64 -4.07 -4.19
C TYR A 308 -1.82 -2.76 -4.95
N TRP A 309 -0.76 -1.96 -5.07
CA TRP A 309 -0.74 -0.75 -5.88
C TRP A 309 -1.19 -1.05 -7.32
N ALA A 310 -0.58 -2.05 -7.96
CA ALA A 310 -0.90 -2.41 -9.34
C ALA A 310 -2.37 -2.87 -9.49
N THR A 311 -2.93 -3.55 -8.48
CA THR A 311 -4.36 -3.90 -8.43
C THR A 311 -5.24 -2.67 -8.29
N CYS A 312 -4.92 -1.73 -7.38
CA CYS A 312 -5.65 -0.48 -7.23
C CYS A 312 -5.66 0.34 -8.53
N ARG A 313 -4.59 0.27 -9.32
CA ARG A 313 -4.45 0.99 -10.59
C ARG A 313 -4.98 0.20 -11.81
N CYS A 314 -5.59 -0.97 -11.60
CA CYS A 314 -6.10 -1.84 -12.66
C CYS A 314 -5.03 -2.26 -13.70
N ILE A 315 -3.77 -2.39 -13.28
CA ILE A 315 -2.64 -2.78 -14.14
C ILE A 315 -2.03 -4.15 -13.79
N ASN A 316 -2.73 -4.94 -12.95
CA ASN A 316 -2.33 -6.30 -12.56
C ASN A 316 -3.35 -7.35 -13.01
N ASN A 317 -3.61 -7.44 -14.32
CA ASN A 317 -4.50 -8.44 -14.90
C ASN A 317 -3.99 -8.89 -16.28
N ARG A 318 -3.29 -10.03 -16.30
CA ARG A 318 -2.69 -10.58 -17.51
C ARG A 318 -3.70 -10.88 -18.62
N SER A 319 -4.93 -11.27 -18.27
CA SER A 319 -5.98 -11.54 -19.27
C SER A 319 -6.41 -10.28 -20.04
N GLN A 320 -6.21 -9.10 -19.44
CA GLN A 320 -6.49 -7.80 -20.04
C GLN A 320 -5.24 -7.19 -20.70
N GLY A 321 -4.15 -7.96 -20.82
CA GLY A 321 -2.90 -7.51 -21.43
C GLY A 321 -2.01 -6.65 -20.52
N THR A 322 -2.37 -6.43 -19.26
CA THR A 322 -1.54 -5.70 -18.29
C THR A 322 -0.54 -6.63 -17.58
N LEU A 323 0.14 -6.15 -16.53
CA LEU A 323 1.16 -6.92 -15.81
C LEU A 323 0.53 -8.17 -15.19
N SER A 324 1.25 -9.29 -15.23
CA SER A 324 0.98 -10.39 -14.30
C SER A 324 1.65 -10.11 -12.96
N SER A 325 1.13 -10.70 -11.88
CA SER A 325 1.80 -10.61 -10.58
C SER A 325 3.24 -11.15 -10.66
N TYR A 326 3.49 -12.23 -11.42
CA TYR A 326 4.85 -12.73 -11.63
C TYR A 326 5.78 -11.70 -12.31
N THR A 327 5.29 -10.93 -13.29
CA THR A 327 6.09 -9.87 -13.94
C THR A 327 6.50 -8.79 -12.94
N LEU A 328 5.59 -8.35 -12.08
CA LEU A 328 5.89 -7.39 -11.01
C LEU A 328 6.95 -7.92 -10.04
N ILE A 329 6.87 -9.21 -9.69
CA ILE A 329 7.87 -9.85 -8.82
C ILE A 329 9.23 -9.94 -9.49
N LEU A 330 9.31 -10.26 -10.79
CA LEU A 330 10.58 -10.25 -11.50
C LEU A 330 11.18 -8.85 -11.61
N GLN A 331 10.36 -7.81 -11.78
CA GLN A 331 10.82 -6.42 -11.74
C GLN A 331 11.43 -6.07 -10.38
N LEU A 332 10.77 -6.48 -9.30
CA LEU A 332 11.29 -6.29 -7.94
C LEU A 332 12.59 -7.07 -7.73
N PHE A 333 12.66 -8.34 -8.16
CA PHE A 333 13.86 -9.16 -8.00
C PHE A 333 15.05 -8.55 -8.72
N TYR A 334 14.87 -8.15 -9.98
CA TYR A 334 15.94 -7.47 -10.72
C TYR A 334 16.40 -6.20 -10.00
N PHE A 335 15.48 -5.38 -9.49
CA PHE A 335 15.82 -4.19 -8.72
C PHE A 335 16.63 -4.52 -7.45
N MET A 336 16.22 -5.56 -6.71
CA MET A 336 16.85 -5.98 -5.45
C MET A 336 18.20 -6.68 -5.65
N GLN A 337 18.37 -7.38 -6.78
CA GLN A 337 19.64 -7.98 -7.23
C GLN A 337 20.69 -6.93 -7.56
N ASN A 338 20.27 -5.74 -7.99
CA ASN A 338 21.14 -4.65 -8.42
C ASN A 338 21.23 -3.51 -7.40
N ARG A 339 20.91 -3.76 -6.12
CA ARG A 339 21.26 -2.85 -5.03
C ARG A 339 22.75 -2.95 -4.70
N SER A 340 23.27 -1.95 -4.01
CA SER A 340 24.66 -1.91 -3.57
C SER A 340 24.71 -1.71 -2.05
N PRO A 341 24.99 -2.76 -1.26
CA PRO A 341 25.21 -4.15 -1.68
C PRO A 341 23.91 -4.87 -2.11
N PRO A 342 23.97 -5.98 -2.86
CA PRO A 342 22.79 -6.72 -3.32
C PRO A 342 21.94 -7.28 -2.18
N ILE A 343 20.62 -7.33 -2.36
CA ILE A 343 19.69 -7.92 -1.37
C ILE A 343 19.30 -9.35 -1.75
N LEU A 344 19.26 -9.65 -3.05
CA LEU A 344 18.94 -10.98 -3.58
C LEU A 344 20.09 -11.48 -4.45
N PRO A 345 20.33 -12.79 -4.50
CA PRO A 345 21.36 -13.37 -5.35
C PRO A 345 20.95 -13.33 -6.82
N LEU A 346 21.93 -13.34 -7.72
CA LEU A 346 21.68 -13.59 -9.15
C LEU A 346 21.25 -15.04 -9.36
N PHE A 347 20.46 -15.29 -10.41
CA PHE A 347 20.02 -16.66 -10.71
C PHE A 347 21.21 -17.59 -10.97
N LYS A 348 22.21 -17.12 -11.70
CA LYS A 348 23.45 -17.87 -12.00
C LYS A 348 24.20 -18.30 -10.74
N ASP A 349 24.18 -17.48 -9.70
CA ASP A 349 24.91 -17.77 -8.47
C ASP A 349 24.26 -18.92 -7.70
N ILE A 350 22.96 -19.14 -7.87
CA ILE A 350 22.21 -20.22 -7.22
C ILE A 350 21.85 -21.35 -8.19
N GLU A 351 22.34 -21.32 -9.43
CA GLU A 351 22.11 -22.37 -10.42
C GLU A 351 22.82 -23.67 -9.97
N THR A 352 22.16 -24.80 -10.21
CA THR A 352 22.67 -26.15 -9.91
C THR A 352 22.77 -26.95 -11.20
N SER A 353 23.85 -27.73 -11.34
CA SER A 353 23.99 -28.70 -12.43
C SER A 353 23.01 -29.86 -12.23
N ILE A 354 22.15 -30.13 -13.21
CA ILE A 354 21.22 -31.27 -13.23
C ILE A 354 21.92 -32.55 -13.74
N GLU A 355 23.24 -32.65 -13.63
CA GLU A 355 23.97 -33.82 -14.15
C GLU A 355 23.82 -35.01 -13.17
N GLY A 356 23.18 -36.08 -13.65
CA GLY A 356 23.28 -37.41 -13.05
C GLY A 356 22.24 -37.82 -12.00
N SER A 357 21.04 -37.23 -11.97
CA SER A 357 19.98 -37.70 -11.06
C SER A 357 18.65 -37.97 -11.77
N ASP A 358 18.12 -39.18 -11.58
CA ASP A 358 16.77 -39.63 -11.99
C ASP A 358 15.62 -38.99 -11.18
N ASP A 359 15.91 -37.96 -10.37
CA ASP A 359 14.91 -37.24 -9.57
C ASP A 359 14.18 -36.20 -10.43
N GLU A 360 12.98 -36.54 -10.90
CA GLU A 360 12.08 -35.64 -11.63
C GLU A 360 11.67 -34.38 -10.82
N GLU A 361 11.92 -34.34 -9.50
CA GLU A 361 11.60 -33.20 -8.61
C GLU A 361 12.73 -32.17 -8.43
N ARG A 362 13.97 -32.43 -8.89
CA ARG A 362 15.09 -31.50 -8.67
C ARG A 362 14.96 -30.23 -9.51
N THR A 363 15.02 -29.07 -8.85
CA THR A 363 15.10 -27.76 -9.52
C THR A 363 16.51 -27.49 -10.05
N SER A 364 16.60 -26.73 -11.14
CA SER A 364 17.88 -26.25 -11.72
C SER A 364 18.55 -25.14 -10.89
N PHE A 365 18.11 -24.94 -9.65
CA PHE A 365 18.58 -23.90 -8.76
C PHE A 365 18.35 -24.28 -7.29
N MET A 366 19.11 -23.67 -6.39
CA MET A 366 19.04 -23.86 -4.94
C MET A 366 17.75 -23.25 -4.37
N THR A 367 17.08 -23.98 -3.48
CA THR A 367 15.83 -23.53 -2.83
C THR A 367 15.94 -23.36 -1.32
N ASP A 368 16.96 -23.96 -0.69
CA ASP A 368 17.22 -23.81 0.73
C ASP A 368 17.94 -22.49 1.01
N SER A 369 17.46 -21.74 2.01
CA SER A 369 18.05 -20.44 2.35
C SER A 369 19.46 -20.58 2.90
N SER A 370 19.75 -21.64 3.67
CA SER A 370 21.04 -21.86 4.31
C SER A 370 22.11 -22.13 3.26
N ASP A 371 21.80 -22.96 2.26
CA ASP A 371 22.70 -23.26 1.16
C ASP A 371 22.97 -22.00 0.32
N ILE A 372 21.94 -21.18 0.06
CA ILE A 372 22.10 -19.92 -0.66
C ILE A 372 22.99 -18.95 0.11
N PHE A 373 22.78 -18.77 1.43
CA PHE A 373 23.62 -17.89 2.24
C PHE A 373 25.06 -18.40 2.36
N ALA A 374 25.28 -19.71 2.36
CA ALA A 374 26.62 -20.30 2.37
C ALA A 374 27.36 -20.04 1.04
N LYS A 375 26.64 -20.01 -0.10
CA LYS A 375 27.22 -19.78 -1.43
C LYS A 375 27.35 -18.28 -1.77
N CYS A 376 26.44 -17.45 -1.27
CA CYS A 376 26.34 -16.02 -1.54
C CYS A 376 26.57 -15.21 -0.25
N ASP A 377 27.82 -15.16 0.21
CA ASP A 377 28.25 -14.48 1.44
C ASP A 377 28.12 -12.94 1.39
N TYR A 378 27.94 -12.38 0.19
CA TYR A 378 27.67 -10.96 -0.04
C TYR A 378 26.24 -10.53 0.34
N LEU A 379 25.33 -11.47 0.58
CA LEU A 379 23.96 -11.17 0.98
C LEU A 379 23.88 -10.64 2.43
N GLN A 380 22.72 -10.08 2.79
CA GLN A 380 22.42 -9.56 4.14
C GLN A 380 23.27 -8.36 4.60
N GLN A 381 24.08 -7.78 3.71
CA GLN A 381 24.90 -6.61 4.02
C GLN A 381 24.14 -5.28 3.79
N ASN A 382 23.04 -5.31 3.03
CA ASN A 382 22.29 -4.12 2.66
C ASN A 382 21.38 -3.65 3.80
N THR A 383 21.51 -2.37 4.19
CA THR A 383 20.78 -1.76 5.31
C THR A 383 19.64 -0.82 4.89
N GLU A 384 19.33 -0.72 3.60
CA GLU A 384 18.29 0.18 3.11
C GLU A 384 16.91 -0.19 3.67
N SER A 385 16.17 0.80 4.12
CA SER A 385 14.83 0.61 4.63
C SER A 385 13.85 0.23 3.51
N ILE A 386 12.70 -0.32 3.91
CA ILE A 386 11.61 -0.63 2.97
C ILE A 386 11.14 0.62 2.23
N THR A 387 11.12 1.76 2.90
CA THR A 387 10.67 3.03 2.32
C THR A 387 11.64 3.49 1.24
N GLU A 388 12.94 3.52 1.54
CA GLU A 388 14.00 3.88 0.58
C GLU A 388 13.96 2.95 -0.64
N LEU A 389 13.90 1.64 -0.42
CA LEU A 389 13.83 0.64 -1.49
C LEU A 389 12.59 0.81 -2.37
N LEU A 390 11.44 1.14 -1.78
CA LEU A 390 10.22 1.34 -2.53
C LEU A 390 10.29 2.62 -3.37
N PHE A 391 10.81 3.71 -2.82
CA PHE A 391 11.00 4.96 -3.55
C PHE A 391 11.91 4.76 -4.75
N ASP A 392 13.06 4.13 -4.50
CA ASP A 392 14.02 3.82 -5.55
C ASP A 392 13.50 2.81 -6.58
N PHE A 393 12.65 1.86 -6.18
CA PHE A 393 12.01 0.95 -7.13
C PHE A 393 11.15 1.72 -8.15
N PHE A 394 10.30 2.64 -7.68
CA PHE A 394 9.45 3.42 -8.59
C PHE A 394 10.28 4.40 -9.43
N ARG A 395 11.30 5.03 -8.83
CA ARG A 395 12.25 5.90 -9.55
C ARG A 395 13.04 5.15 -10.61
N PHE A 396 13.45 3.90 -10.33
CA PHE A 396 14.17 3.06 -11.27
C PHE A 396 13.32 2.75 -12.51
N TYR A 397 12.06 2.34 -12.32
CA TYR A 397 11.16 1.98 -13.43
C TYR A 397 10.44 3.19 -14.06
N SER A 398 10.52 4.38 -13.48
CA SER A 398 10.07 5.64 -14.09
C SER A 398 11.11 6.29 -15.02
N ASP A 399 12.32 5.71 -15.11
CA ASP A 399 13.38 6.19 -15.99
C ASP A 399 13.00 6.12 -17.47
N LYS A 400 13.41 7.13 -18.25
CA LYS A 400 13.10 7.25 -19.68
C LYS A 400 13.56 6.04 -20.51
N ARG A 401 14.60 5.31 -20.10
CA ARG A 401 15.05 4.09 -20.77
C ARG A 401 13.97 3.01 -20.82
N PHE A 402 13.02 3.04 -19.89
CA PHE A 402 11.89 2.11 -19.82
C PHE A 402 10.62 2.65 -20.45
N GLN A 403 10.58 3.89 -20.95
CA GLN A 403 9.37 4.52 -21.48
C GLN A 403 8.76 3.76 -22.68
N GLY A 404 9.60 3.12 -23.49
CA GLY A 404 9.16 2.47 -24.73
C GLY A 404 8.78 3.46 -25.84
N GLY A 405 8.16 2.97 -26.91
CA GLY A 405 7.84 3.75 -28.12
C GLY A 405 8.59 3.23 -29.33
N ARG A 406 9.55 4.01 -29.85
CA ARG A 406 10.36 3.58 -31.01
C ARG A 406 11.30 2.43 -30.68
N ARG A 407 11.93 2.50 -29.51
CA ARG A 407 12.75 1.43 -28.93
C ARG A 407 12.24 1.12 -27.53
N GLY A 408 12.50 -0.08 -27.06
CA GLY A 408 12.17 -0.57 -25.72
C GLY A 408 13.41 -1.09 -25.01
N ALA A 409 13.21 -1.69 -23.84
CA ALA A 409 14.27 -2.28 -23.04
C ALA A 409 13.92 -3.72 -22.70
N THR A 410 14.90 -4.60 -22.72
CA THR A 410 14.82 -6.00 -22.30
C THR A 410 15.65 -6.14 -21.04
N VAL A 411 14.99 -6.52 -19.95
CA VAL A 411 15.62 -6.90 -18.70
C VAL A 411 15.70 -8.43 -18.67
N ASP A 412 16.91 -8.95 -18.65
CA ASP A 412 17.18 -10.38 -18.63
C ASP A 412 17.72 -10.78 -17.26
N LEU A 413 16.89 -11.43 -16.44
CA LEU A 413 17.25 -11.81 -15.07
C LEU A 413 18.27 -12.95 -15.00
N TYR A 414 18.49 -13.71 -16.08
CA TYR A 414 19.52 -14.74 -16.09
C TYR A 414 20.90 -14.13 -16.30
N THR A 415 21.04 -13.25 -17.29
CA THR A 415 22.31 -12.55 -17.56
C THR A 415 22.55 -11.37 -16.64
N ASN A 416 21.49 -10.86 -15.99
CA ASN A 416 21.46 -9.64 -15.20
C ASN A 416 21.78 -8.38 -16.02
N GLU A 417 21.28 -8.33 -17.26
CA GLU A 417 21.56 -7.25 -18.19
C GLU A 417 20.29 -6.49 -18.62
N ILE A 418 20.49 -5.22 -18.97
CA ILE A 418 19.50 -4.41 -19.68
C ILE A 418 20.02 -4.17 -21.09
N ALA A 419 19.33 -4.75 -22.07
CA ALA A 419 19.61 -4.54 -23.48
C ALA A 419 18.45 -3.79 -24.14
N GLU A 420 18.75 -2.90 -25.07
CA GLU A 420 17.71 -2.25 -25.84
C GLU A 420 17.04 -3.22 -26.82
N ASN A 421 15.76 -2.99 -27.15
CA ASN A 421 15.03 -3.80 -28.12
C ASN A 421 14.21 -2.95 -29.10
N ASN A 422 13.83 -3.56 -30.22
CA ASN A 422 12.99 -2.94 -31.26
C ASN A 422 11.49 -3.19 -31.07
N LEU A 423 11.08 -3.75 -29.92
CA LEU A 423 9.67 -4.04 -29.63
C LEU A 423 8.92 -2.82 -29.07
N GLY A 424 9.64 -1.76 -28.71
CA GLY A 424 9.04 -0.52 -28.22
C GLY A 424 8.42 -0.65 -26.83
N VAL A 425 8.75 -1.70 -26.07
CA VAL A 425 8.19 -2.00 -24.75
C VAL A 425 9.27 -2.48 -23.78
N LEU A 426 8.99 -2.41 -22.47
CA LEU A 426 9.75 -3.18 -21.48
C LEU A 426 9.43 -4.67 -21.63
N VAL A 427 10.47 -5.48 -21.83
CA VAL A 427 10.43 -6.94 -21.82
C VAL A 427 11.14 -7.45 -20.59
N MET A 428 10.50 -8.31 -19.83
CA MET A 428 11.09 -9.04 -18.71
C MET A 428 11.28 -10.49 -19.16
N LYS A 429 12.51 -11.01 -19.13
CA LYS A 429 12.78 -12.43 -19.37
C LYS A 429 12.85 -13.21 -18.07
N CYS A 430 12.16 -14.34 -18.05
CA CYS A 430 12.19 -15.29 -16.94
C CYS A 430 13.59 -15.93 -16.85
N PRO A 431 14.23 -15.95 -15.66
CA PRO A 431 15.58 -16.51 -15.53
C PRO A 431 15.61 -18.04 -15.74
N ILE A 432 14.50 -18.73 -15.47
CA ILE A 432 14.40 -20.20 -15.58
C ILE A 432 14.17 -20.63 -17.04
N THR A 433 13.34 -19.88 -17.79
CA THR A 433 12.89 -20.32 -19.13
C THR A 433 13.43 -19.48 -20.28
N GLY A 434 14.06 -18.34 -19.99
CA GLY A 434 14.50 -17.33 -20.97
C GLY A 434 13.35 -16.61 -21.71
N LYS A 435 12.08 -16.96 -21.43
CA LYS A 435 10.91 -16.45 -22.16
C LYS A 435 10.49 -15.07 -21.66
N ASN A 436 9.97 -14.26 -22.58
CA ASN A 436 9.25 -13.02 -22.27
C ASN A 436 7.97 -13.33 -21.47
N VAL A 437 7.85 -12.79 -20.26
CA VAL A 437 6.70 -13.01 -19.38
C VAL A 437 5.58 -11.97 -19.53
N ASN A 438 5.83 -10.92 -20.31
CA ASN A 438 4.98 -9.75 -20.47
C ASN A 438 4.92 -9.25 -21.92
N PRO A 439 4.38 -10.03 -22.88
CA PRO A 439 4.25 -9.57 -24.25
C PRO A 439 3.17 -8.49 -24.34
N PHE A 440 3.59 -7.24 -24.16
CA PHE A 440 2.77 -6.04 -24.21
C PHE A 440 2.65 -5.50 -25.63
N THR A 441 1.56 -4.77 -25.87
CA THR A 441 1.53 -3.80 -26.97
C THR A 441 2.21 -2.51 -26.50
N ILE A 442 2.76 -1.73 -27.44
CA ILE A 442 3.40 -0.44 -27.15
C ILE A 442 2.46 0.48 -26.36
N ARG A 443 1.21 0.60 -26.81
CA ARG A 443 0.19 1.44 -26.12
C ARG A 443 -0.06 0.99 -24.70
N MET A 444 -0.22 -0.31 -24.47
CA MET A 444 -0.44 -0.84 -23.13
C MET A 444 0.75 -0.55 -22.22
N TRP A 445 1.97 -0.82 -22.69
CA TRP A 445 3.18 -0.56 -21.91
C TRP A 445 3.34 0.92 -21.55
N GLN A 446 3.16 1.84 -22.51
CA GLN A 446 3.24 3.28 -22.23
C GLN A 446 2.19 3.75 -21.22
N SER A 447 1.04 3.09 -21.17
CA SER A 447 0.01 3.36 -20.16
C SER A 447 0.42 2.87 -18.76
N ILE A 448 1.02 1.68 -18.69
CA ILE A 448 1.61 1.14 -17.45
C ILE A 448 2.78 2.00 -16.97
N TYR A 449 3.70 2.37 -17.85
CA TYR A 449 4.85 3.23 -17.55
C TYR A 449 4.42 4.58 -16.95
N ARG A 450 3.34 5.18 -17.45
CA ARG A 450 2.78 6.41 -16.88
C ARG A 450 2.35 6.26 -15.43
N GLU A 451 1.91 5.09 -15.00
CA GLU A 451 1.61 4.84 -13.59
C GLU A 451 2.87 4.74 -12.74
N PHE A 452 3.97 4.14 -13.23
CA PHE A 452 5.27 4.22 -12.54
C PHE A 452 5.74 5.67 -12.39
N LYS A 453 5.66 6.45 -13.48
CA LYS A 453 6.03 7.87 -13.45
C LYS A 453 5.15 8.68 -12.50
N ARG A 454 3.84 8.43 -12.49
CA ARG A 454 2.91 9.07 -11.54
C ARG A 454 3.29 8.78 -10.08
N VAL A 455 3.70 7.56 -9.75
CA VAL A 455 4.10 7.23 -8.37
C VAL A 455 5.40 7.93 -7.99
N ASP A 456 6.38 7.94 -8.89
CA ASP A 456 7.62 8.71 -8.70
C ASP A 456 7.33 10.20 -8.46
N ASP A 457 6.44 10.81 -9.25
CA ASP A 457 6.01 12.20 -9.03
C ASP A 457 5.27 12.36 -7.68
N CYS A 458 4.43 11.40 -7.28
CA CYS A 458 3.78 11.40 -5.96
C CYS A 458 4.78 11.33 -4.81
N ILE A 459 5.87 10.57 -4.95
CA ILE A 459 6.93 10.46 -3.94
C ILE A 459 7.70 11.78 -3.84
N ASN A 460 8.04 12.39 -4.97
CA ASN A 460 8.70 13.70 -5.00
C ASN A 460 7.83 14.81 -4.39
N ASP A 461 6.51 14.72 -4.57
CA ASP A 461 5.50 15.59 -3.95
C ASP A 461 5.15 15.20 -2.50
N GLN A 462 5.85 14.22 -1.91
CA GLN A 462 5.63 13.72 -0.55
C GLN A 462 4.18 13.29 -0.26
N ARG A 463 3.52 12.66 -1.24
CA ARG A 463 2.14 12.20 -1.10
C ARG A 463 2.05 10.92 -0.26
N PRO A 464 0.96 10.73 0.51
CA PRO A 464 0.77 9.52 1.32
C PRO A 464 0.42 8.30 0.47
N VAL A 465 0.51 7.11 1.08
CA VAL A 465 0.19 5.83 0.42
C VAL A 465 -1.23 5.81 -0.14
N SER A 466 -2.18 6.47 0.51
CA SER A 466 -3.59 6.55 0.07
C SER A 466 -3.74 7.21 -1.31
N GLN A 467 -2.89 8.17 -1.66
CA GLN A 467 -2.87 8.84 -2.97
C GLN A 467 -2.12 8.01 -4.01
N ILE A 468 -1.03 7.35 -3.63
CA ILE A 468 -0.30 6.42 -4.49
C ILE A 468 -1.21 5.26 -4.92
N CYS A 469 -1.97 4.71 -3.98
CA CYS A 469 -2.84 3.54 -4.16
C CYS A 469 -4.30 3.90 -4.42
N ILE A 470 -4.60 5.13 -4.88
CA ILE A 470 -5.97 5.53 -5.22
C ILE A 470 -6.56 4.56 -6.25
N LYS A 471 -7.80 4.10 -6.01
CA LYS A 471 -8.46 3.12 -6.89
C LYS A 471 -8.82 3.76 -8.23
N ALA A 472 -8.33 3.18 -9.32
CA ALA A 472 -8.80 3.50 -10.65
C ALA A 472 -10.19 2.87 -10.84
N THR A 473 -11.09 3.59 -11.49
CA THR A 473 -12.43 3.07 -11.83
C THR A 473 -12.41 2.13 -13.02
N LYS A 474 -11.40 2.23 -13.89
CA LYS A 474 -11.29 1.49 -15.15
C LYS A 474 -9.83 1.17 -15.48
N PRO A 475 -9.58 0.11 -16.28
CA PRO A 475 -8.27 -0.16 -16.86
C PRO A 475 -7.73 1.02 -17.69
N PRO A 476 -6.40 1.16 -17.82
CA PRO A 476 -5.80 2.34 -18.46
C PRO A 476 -6.23 2.57 -19.92
N LEU A 477 -6.32 1.51 -20.73
CA LEU A 477 -6.72 1.63 -22.13
C LEU A 477 -8.20 1.96 -22.31
N GLU A 478 -9.07 1.50 -21.40
CA GLU A 478 -10.48 1.84 -21.43
C GLU A 478 -10.69 3.32 -21.10
N LYS A 479 -9.98 3.83 -20.08
CA LYS A 479 -9.96 5.25 -19.74
C LYS A 479 -9.48 6.11 -20.92
N GLU A 480 -8.42 5.69 -21.61
CA GLU A 480 -7.92 6.39 -22.81
C GLU A 480 -8.92 6.37 -23.96
N ALA A 481 -9.54 5.22 -24.22
CA ALA A 481 -10.56 5.08 -25.27
C ALA A 481 -11.77 5.99 -24.99
N GLU A 482 -12.19 6.11 -23.74
CA GLU A 482 -13.27 7.01 -23.34
C GLU A 482 -12.91 8.48 -23.49
N LEU A 483 -11.70 8.88 -23.08
CA LEU A 483 -11.21 10.24 -23.31
C LEU A 483 -11.15 10.56 -24.81
N GLN A 484 -10.69 9.63 -25.64
CA GLN A 484 -10.66 9.81 -27.09
C GLN A 484 -12.06 9.94 -27.68
N ARG A 485 -13.02 9.11 -27.24
CA ARG A 485 -14.43 9.22 -27.64
C ARG A 485 -15.03 10.56 -27.21
N SER A 486 -14.78 10.98 -25.97
CA SER A 486 -15.25 12.26 -25.43
C SER A 486 -14.67 13.46 -26.21
N HIS A 487 -13.35 13.47 -26.46
CA HIS A 487 -12.71 14.48 -27.30
C HIS A 487 -13.25 14.46 -28.73
N SER A 488 -13.44 13.29 -29.34
CA SER A 488 -14.02 13.18 -30.68
C SER A 488 -15.46 13.70 -30.73
N LEU A 489 -16.27 13.47 -29.69
CA LEU A 489 -17.62 14.01 -29.56
C LEU A 489 -17.60 15.53 -29.37
N MET A 490 -16.69 16.04 -28.54
CA MET A 490 -16.49 17.48 -28.34
C MET A 490 -16.08 18.18 -29.64
N ILE A 491 -15.12 17.63 -30.38
CA ILE A 491 -14.70 18.14 -31.69
C ILE A 491 -15.89 18.10 -32.66
N ARG A 492 -16.66 17.01 -32.70
CA ARG A 492 -17.85 16.91 -33.54
C ARG A 492 -18.90 17.96 -33.19
N HIS A 493 -19.14 18.25 -31.91
CA HIS A 493 -20.03 19.33 -31.47
C HIS A 493 -19.52 20.71 -31.88
N ILE A 494 -18.23 20.98 -31.73
CA ILE A 494 -17.62 22.26 -32.16
C ILE A 494 -17.78 22.44 -33.67
N VAL A 495 -17.50 21.39 -34.47
CA VAL A 495 -17.65 21.43 -35.93
C VAL A 495 -19.10 21.65 -36.34
N LEU A 496 -20.05 20.93 -35.72
CA LEU A 496 -21.49 21.10 -36.00
C LEU A 496 -22.00 22.50 -35.59
N ALA A 497 -21.57 23.04 -34.45
CA ALA A 497 -21.91 24.39 -34.02
C ALA A 497 -21.36 25.45 -34.99
N ALA A 498 -20.12 25.29 -35.46
CA ALA A 498 -19.51 26.18 -36.46
C ALA A 498 -20.23 26.10 -37.82
N CYS A 499 -20.63 24.90 -38.26
CA CYS A 499 -21.44 24.71 -39.47
C CYS A 499 -22.84 25.35 -39.35
N GLY A 500 -23.51 25.17 -38.20
CA GLY A 500 -24.81 25.78 -37.93
C GLY A 500 -24.78 27.31 -37.87
N GLN A 501 -23.70 27.89 -37.33
CA GLN A 501 -23.49 29.34 -37.35
C GLN A 501 -23.23 29.88 -38.76
N LYS A 502 -22.47 29.15 -39.60
CA LYS A 502 -22.27 29.51 -41.01
C LYS A 502 -23.58 29.49 -41.81
N GLN A 503 -24.46 28.51 -41.56
CA GLN A 503 -25.79 28.47 -42.21
C GLN A 503 -26.69 29.62 -41.75
N LYS A 504 -26.77 29.92 -40.44
CA LYS A 504 -27.53 31.07 -39.92
C LYS A 504 -27.01 32.42 -40.45
N ASN A 505 -25.71 32.58 -40.59
CA ASN A 505 -25.12 33.80 -41.14
C ASN A 505 -25.38 33.93 -42.64
N ARG A 506 -25.38 32.83 -43.41
CA ARG A 506 -25.84 32.83 -44.80
C ARG A 506 -27.32 33.19 -44.92
N SER A 507 -28.20 32.59 -44.12
CA SER A 507 -29.65 32.91 -44.15
C SER A 507 -29.93 34.36 -43.77
N LYS A 508 -29.23 34.93 -42.78
CA LYS A 508 -29.35 36.36 -42.43
C LYS A 508 -28.80 37.31 -43.51
N SER A 509 -27.78 36.89 -44.25
CA SER A 509 -27.25 37.69 -45.38
C SER A 509 -28.18 37.70 -46.60
N VAL A 510 -28.98 36.63 -46.78
CA VAL A 510 -29.98 36.53 -47.85
C VAL A 510 -31.24 37.34 -47.48
N LEU A 511 -31.71 37.28 -46.23
CA LEU A 511 -32.84 38.10 -45.76
C LEU A 511 -32.56 39.61 -45.68
N LYS A 512 -31.30 40.06 -45.69
CA LYS A 512 -30.94 41.48 -45.78
C LYS A 512 -30.82 41.99 -47.22
N ARG A 513 -30.99 41.12 -48.22
CA ARG A 513 -30.88 41.43 -49.66
C ARG A 513 -32.22 41.29 -50.41
N THR A 514 -33.29 40.93 -49.72
CA THR A 514 -34.69 41.00 -50.15
C THR A 514 -35.38 42.07 -49.34
#